data_AF-A0A957HMF7-F1
#
_entry.id   AF-A0A957HMF7-F1
#
_cell.length_a   1.000
_cell.length_b   1.000
_cell.length_c   1.000
_cell.angle_alpha   90.00
_cell.angle_beta   90.00
_cell.angle_gamma   90.00
#
_symmetry.space_group_name_H-M   'P 1'
#
loop_
_entity.id
_entity.type
_entity.pdbx_description
1 polymer ?
#
loop_
_entity_poly.entity_id
_entity_poly.type
_entity_poly.pdbx_seq_one_letter_code
_entity_poly.pdbx_strand_id
1 'polypeptide(L)' 'NTAVLGFLRYLENERVLCLFNLSDKAQTLPGEFLESIQPVQDLLHPDRRGEEHVRVCQNEPHLLELPSYATCWLVEND' A
#
# COMPACT_ATOMS: atom_id res chain seq x y z
N ASN A 1 -2.44 14.60 -10.73
CA ASN A 1 -3.18 14.64 -9.44
C ASN A 1 -3.01 13.37 -8.63
N THR A 2 -1.87 12.68 -8.75
CA THR A 2 -1.61 11.47 -7.98
C THR A 2 -0.67 11.86 -6.85
N ALA A 3 -1.17 11.79 -5.62
CA ALA A 3 -0.40 12.09 -4.43
C ALA A 3 0.35 10.86 -3.90
N VAL A 4 0.30 9.72 -4.60
CA VAL A 4 0.97 8.49 -4.20
C VAL A 4 2.27 8.32 -4.97
N LEU A 5 3.37 8.13 -4.24
CA LEU A 5 4.65 7.69 -4.78
C LEU A 5 4.79 6.18 -4.59
N GLY A 6 5.12 5.45 -5.65
CA GLY A 6 5.37 4.02 -5.62
C GLY A 6 6.71 3.65 -6.22
N PHE A 7 7.43 2.69 -5.63
CA PHE A 7 8.62 2.11 -6.25
C PHE A 7 8.77 0.63 -5.91
N LEU A 8 9.32 -0.13 -6.86
CA LEU A 8 9.61 -1.55 -6.71
C LEU A 8 11.06 -1.73 -6.22
N ARG A 9 11.25 -2.56 -5.20
CA ARG A 9 12.55 -3.02 -4.73
C ARG A 9 12.66 -4.53 -4.86
N TYR A 10 13.88 -4.98 -5.14
CA TYR A 10 14.26 -6.37 -5.16
C TYR A 10 15.15 -6.59 -3.94
N LEU A 11 14.69 -7.39 -2.99
CA LEU A 11 15.40 -7.73 -1.76
C LEU A 11 15.71 -9.22 -1.80
N GLU A 12 16.96 -9.57 -2.10
CA GLU A 12 17.39 -10.96 -2.26
C GLU A 12 16.52 -11.73 -3.28
N ASN A 13 15.50 -12.45 -2.80
CA ASN A 13 14.56 -13.25 -3.59
C ASN A 13 13.13 -12.67 -3.62
N GLU A 14 12.87 -11.55 -2.94
CA GLU A 14 11.54 -10.96 -2.81
C GLU A 14 11.42 -9.70 -3.68
N ARG A 15 10.25 -9.52 -4.29
CA ARG A 15 9.87 -8.27 -4.97
C ARG A 15 8.91 -7.51 -4.06
N VAL A 16 9.34 -6.33 -3.62
CA VAL A 16 8.61 -5.49 -2.66
C VAL A 16 8.17 -4.19 -3.32
N LEU A 17 6.87 -3.97 -3.43
CA LEU A 17 6.29 -2.70 -3.86
C LEU A 17 6.07 -1.81 -2.63
N CYS A 18 6.77 -0.68 -2.59
CA CYS A 18 6.62 0.32 -1.54
C CYS A 18 5.74 1.47 -2.05
N LEU A 19 4.70 1.83 -1.30
CA LEU A 19 3.74 2.87 -1.61
C LEU A 19 3.70 3.91 -0.49
N PHE A 20 3.69 5.19 -0.87
CA PHE A 20 3.67 6.33 0.04
C PHE A 20 2.60 7.31 -0.40
N ASN A 21 1.58 7.55 0.43
CA ASN A 21 0.65 8.63 0.20
C ASN A 21 1.27 9.94 0.70
N LEU A 22 1.45 10.92 -0.18
CA LEU A 22 2.03 12.23 0.12
C LEU A 22 0.94 13.30 0.34
N SER A 23 -0.34 12.91 0.39
CA SER A 23 -1.46 13.83 0.64
C SER A 23 -2.07 13.71 2.03
N ASP A 24 -2.76 14.79 2.42
CA ASP A 24 -3.62 14.93 3.58
C ASP A 24 -4.97 14.19 3.44
N LYS A 25 -5.17 13.41 2.36
CA LYS A 25 -6.39 12.68 2.06
C LYS A 25 -6.08 11.22 1.77
N ALA A 26 -7.03 10.32 2.10
CA ALA A 26 -6.95 8.94 1.66
C ALA A 26 -6.89 8.85 0.12
N GLN A 27 -6.13 7.88 -0.39
CA GLN A 27 -5.97 7.61 -1.81
C GLN A 27 -6.40 6.18 -2.10
N THR A 28 -7.24 6.03 -3.11
CA THR A 28 -7.65 4.71 -3.60
C THR A 28 -6.86 4.40 -4.86
N LEU A 29 -6.08 3.33 -4.82
CA LEU A 29 -5.32 2.85 -5.95
C LEU A 29 -6.07 1.69 -6.62
N PRO A 30 -6.17 1.69 -7.96
CA PRO A 30 -6.65 0.52 -8.68
C PRO A 30 -5.65 -0.61 -8.46
N GLY A 31 -6.17 -1.79 -8.16
CA GLY A 31 -5.36 -2.92 -7.75
C GLY A 31 -5.04 -3.88 -8.89
N GLU A 32 -5.26 -3.45 -10.14
CA GLU A 32 -4.58 -4.00 -11.32
C GLU A 32 -3.04 -4.01 -11.15
N PHE A 33 -2.50 -3.09 -10.31
CA PHE A 33 -1.08 -3.07 -9.92
C PHE A 33 -0.71 -4.09 -8.82
N LEU A 34 -1.69 -4.83 -8.30
CA LEU A 34 -1.59 -5.69 -7.11
C LEU A 34 -1.88 -7.16 -7.42
N GLU A 35 -2.21 -7.51 -8.67
CA GLU A 35 -2.66 -8.86 -9.03
C GLU A 35 -1.61 -9.96 -8.76
N SER A 36 -0.31 -9.63 -8.75
CA SER A 36 0.76 -10.55 -8.35
C SER A 36 1.25 -10.37 -6.91
N ILE A 37 0.81 -9.33 -6.19
CA ILE A 37 1.48 -8.88 -4.97
C ILE A 37 0.56 -9.03 -3.77
N GLN A 38 0.94 -9.85 -2.79
CA GLN A 38 0.18 -9.96 -1.56
C GLN A 38 0.54 -8.82 -0.59
N PRO A 39 -0.48 -8.22 0.06
CA PRO A 39 -0.25 -7.17 1.03
C PRO A 39 0.38 -7.76 2.29
N VAL A 40 1.65 -7.46 2.55
CA VAL A 40 2.27 -7.72 3.85
C VAL A 40 2.03 -6.50 4.72
N GLN A 41 1.13 -6.63 5.68
CA GLN A 41 0.71 -5.53 6.53
C GLN A 41 1.88 -5.10 7.44
N ASP A 42 2.51 -3.96 7.14
CA ASP A 42 3.38 -3.29 8.10
C ASP A 42 3.00 -1.81 8.25
N LEU A 43 2.42 -1.51 9.42
CA LEU A 43 1.73 -0.28 9.81
C LEU A 43 2.72 0.67 10.52
N LEU A 44 3.60 1.31 9.77
CA LEU A 44 4.42 2.41 10.31
C LEU A 44 3.76 3.74 9.96
N HIS A 45 2.75 4.11 10.75
CA HIS A 45 2.35 5.51 10.86
C HIS A 45 3.33 6.19 11.83
N PRO A 46 4.17 7.14 11.40
CA PRO A 46 5.11 7.82 12.29
C PRO A 46 4.41 8.64 13.39
N ASP A 47 3.10 8.86 13.28
CA ASP A 47 2.33 9.71 14.20
C ASP A 47 1.18 8.92 14.85
N ARG A 48 1.46 8.12 15.89
CA ARG A 48 0.43 7.35 16.60
C ARG A 48 -0.57 8.27 17.32
N ARG A 49 -1.76 8.46 16.74
CA ARG A 49 -3.04 8.70 17.47
C ARG A 49 -4.31 8.17 16.76
N GLY A 50 -4.19 7.28 15.79
CA GLY A 50 -5.35 6.62 15.18
C GLY A 50 -4.90 5.39 14.43
N GLU A 51 -5.39 4.23 14.83
CA GLU A 51 -5.20 2.96 14.14
C GLU A 51 -6.02 2.98 12.83
N GLU A 52 -5.55 3.70 11.81
CA GLU A 52 -6.12 3.58 10.48
C GLU A 52 -5.41 2.47 9.71
N HIS A 53 -6.06 1.31 9.67
CA HIS A 53 -5.59 0.13 8.97
C HIS A 53 -5.75 0.31 7.46
N VAL A 54 -4.71 0.01 6.69
CA VAL A 54 -4.82 -0.23 5.24
C VAL A 54 -5.84 -1.35 5.02
N ARG A 55 -6.93 -1.04 4.33
CA ARG A 55 -7.98 -2.02 4.01
C ARG A 55 -7.78 -2.52 2.58
N VAL A 56 -7.67 -3.83 2.46
CA VAL A 56 -7.74 -4.52 1.18
C VAL A 56 -9.14 -5.10 1.07
N CYS A 57 -9.97 -4.51 0.21
CA CYS A 57 -11.32 -5.00 -0.01
C CYS A 57 -11.25 -6.36 -0.70
N GLN A 58 -11.52 -7.44 0.05
CA GLN A 58 -11.49 -8.82 -0.48
C GLN A 58 -12.69 -9.16 -1.39
N ASN A 59 -13.73 -8.33 -1.39
CA ASN A 59 -14.99 -8.57 -2.10
C ASN A 59 -15.19 -7.74 -3.38
N GLU A 60 -14.28 -6.82 -3.66
CA GLU A 60 -14.23 -6.09 -4.92
C GLU A 60 -12.85 -6.35 -5.53
N PRO A 61 -12.73 -6.59 -6.84
CA PRO A 61 -11.44 -6.82 -7.45
C PRO A 61 -10.57 -5.58 -7.23
N HIS A 62 -9.63 -5.73 -6.29
CA HIS A 62 -8.39 -5.00 -6.20
C HIS A 62 -8.59 -3.47 -6.08
N LEU A 63 -9.00 -2.97 -4.92
CA LEU A 63 -8.80 -1.57 -4.56
C LEU A 63 -7.98 -1.51 -3.28
N LEU A 64 -6.89 -0.75 -3.32
CA LEU A 64 -6.05 -0.49 -2.16
C LEU A 64 -6.30 0.92 -1.66
N GLU A 65 -6.88 1.02 -0.48
CA GLU A 65 -7.06 2.31 0.20
C GLU A 65 -5.83 2.60 1.06
N LEU A 66 -5.07 3.64 0.69
CA LEU A 66 -3.99 4.20 1.48
C LEU A 66 -4.51 5.41 2.26
N PRO A 67 -4.52 5.38 3.61
CA PRO A 67 -4.84 6.55 4.42
C PRO A 67 -3.90 7.73 4.14
N SER A 68 -4.29 8.91 4.61
CA SER A 68 -3.45 10.12 4.51
C SER A 68 -2.06 9.86 5.12
N TYR A 69 -1.01 10.26 4.40
CA TYR A 69 0.39 10.07 4.82
C TYR A 69 0.82 8.63 5.13
N ALA A 70 0.03 7.63 4.76
CA ALA A 70 0.33 6.24 5.02
C ALA A 70 1.46 5.71 4.14
N THR A 71 2.22 4.77 4.70
CA THR A 71 3.18 3.93 3.98
C THR A 71 2.67 2.50 3.97
N CYS A 72 2.78 1.82 2.83
CA CYS A 72 2.35 0.43 2.65
C CYS A 72 3.41 -0.33 1.86
N TRP A 73 3.78 -1.53 2.32
CA TRP A 73 4.68 -2.43 1.61
C TRP A 73 3.92 -3.68 1.20
N LEU A 74 4.16 -4.15 -0.01
CA LEU A 74 3.46 -5.29 -0.57
C LEU A 74 4.54 -6.23 -1.13
N VAL A 75 4.47 -7.51 -0.81
CA VAL A 75 5.46 -8.50 -1.21
C VAL A 75 4.85 -9.43 -2.25
N GLU A 76 5.54 -9.62 -3.37
CA GLU A 76 5.15 -10.58 -4.39
C GLU A 76 5.34 -11.99 -3.83
N ASN A 77 4.28 -12.79 -3.81
CA ASN A 77 4.38 -14.19 -3.43
C ASN A 77 4.74 -15.03 -4.65
N ASP A 78 5.52 -16.09 -4.42
CA ASP A 78 5.66 -17.21 -5.37
C ASP A 78 4.36 -18.02 -5.53
#